data_AF-A0A970B739-F1
#
_entry.id   AF-A0A970B739-F1
#
_cell.length_a   1.000
_cell.length_b   1.000
_cell.length_c   1.000
_cell.angle_alpha   90.00
_cell.angle_beta   90.00
_cell.angle_gamma   90.00
#
_symmetry.space_group_name_H-M   'P 1'
#
loop_
_entity.id
_entity.type
_entity.pdbx_description
1 polymer ?
#
loop_
_entity_poly.entity_id
_entity_poly.type
_entity_poly.pdbx_seq_one_letter_code
_entity_poly.pdbx_strand_id
1 'polypeptide(L)'
;MDRQAALCRILHVAELQRECGLTMRDVLTQVQYLQWREHFEADDLLLLVEREPALVTQWQAYSEDKRTAGGWYLQHDVLGRLDRMASRERWPTPAQATAHYIVRELDFWAGLGG
;
A
#
# COMPACT_ATOMS: atom_id res chain seq x y z
N MET A 1 6.98 19.59 -4.69
CA MET A 1 7.38 18.39 -3.94
C MET A 1 8.21 17.55 -4.89
N ASP A 2 9.42 17.14 -4.49
CA ASP A 2 10.21 16.23 -5.32
C ASP A 2 9.63 14.80 -5.26
N ARG A 3 10.06 13.95 -6.20
CA ARG A 3 9.57 12.57 -6.33
C ARG A 3 9.78 11.76 -5.06
N GLN A 4 10.94 11.91 -4.41
CA GLN A 4 11.28 11.11 -3.23
C GLN A 4 10.37 11.44 -2.05
N ALA A 5 10.14 12.73 -1.81
CA ALA A 5 9.21 13.20 -0.80
C ALA A 5 7.77 12.71 -1.07
N ALA A 6 7.36 12.63 -2.34
CA ALA A 6 6.05 12.09 -2.72
C ALA A 6 5.95 10.60 -2.36
N LEU A 7 6.94 9.78 -2.73
CA LEU A 7 6.95 8.35 -2.41
C LEU A 7 6.96 8.10 -0.90
N CYS A 8 7.75 8.86 -0.13
CA CYS A 8 7.74 8.77 1.32
C CYS A 8 6.35 9.07 1.89
N ARG A 9 5.64 10.09 1.39
CA ARG A 9 4.27 10.37 1.85
C ARG A 9 3.30 9.26 1.48
N ILE A 10 3.42 8.68 0.28
CA ILE A 10 2.58 7.56 -0.18
C ILE A 10 2.78 6.34 0.73
N LEU A 11 4.00 6.04 1.15
CA LEU A 11 4.29 4.92 2.07
C LEU A 11 3.63 5.07 3.45
N HIS A 12 3.40 6.30 3.90
CA HIS A 12 2.84 6.60 5.22
C HIS A 12 1.32 6.89 5.18
N VAL A 13 0.66 6.64 4.05
CA VAL A 13 -0.78 6.90 3.89
C VAL A 13 -1.65 6.15 4.90
N ALA A 14 -1.30 4.90 5.24
CA ALA A 14 -2.04 4.12 6.25
C ALA A 14 -2.00 4.77 7.64
N GLU A 15 -0.86 5.34 8.02
CA GLU A 15 -0.71 6.07 9.29
C GLU A 15 -1.47 7.40 9.26
N LEU A 16 -1.31 8.17 8.18
CA LEU A 16 -2.04 9.43 7.99
C LEU A 16 -3.55 9.24 8.06
N GLN A 17 -4.07 8.15 7.48
CA GLN A 17 -5.49 7.79 7.55
C GLN A 17 -5.94 7.64 9.01
N ARG A 18 -5.15 6.90 9.80
CA ARG A 18 -5.42 6.65 11.23
C ARG A 18 -5.36 7.93 12.06
N GLU A 19 -4.34 8.75 11.85
CA GLU A 19 -4.10 9.97 12.63
C GLU A 19 -5.15 11.04 12.36
N CYS A 20 -5.56 11.19 11.10
CA CYS A 20 -6.50 12.22 10.69
C CYS A 20 -7.97 11.77 10.78
N GLY A 21 -8.24 10.48 11.04
CA GLY A 21 -9.59 9.92 11.07
C GLY A 21 -10.33 10.04 9.73
N LEU A 22 -9.57 10.08 8.62
CA LEU A 22 -10.07 10.26 7.27
C LEU A 22 -10.31 8.92 6.57
N THR A 23 -11.06 8.94 5.46
CA THR A 23 -11.12 7.76 4.59
C THR A 23 -9.81 7.63 3.81
N MET A 24 -9.46 6.40 3.41
CA MET A 24 -8.28 6.17 2.56
C MET A 24 -8.32 7.03 1.28
N ARG A 25 -9.51 7.21 0.68
CA ARG A 25 -9.70 8.04 -0.51
C ARG A 25 -9.37 9.52 -0.26
N ASP A 26 -9.72 10.05 0.91
CA ASP A 26 -9.42 11.44 1.27
C ASP A 26 -7.90 11.64 1.41
N VAL A 27 -7.22 10.70 2.07
CA VAL A 27 -5.76 10.76 2.25
C VAL A 27 -5.06 10.66 0.89
N LEU A 28 -5.49 9.74 0.02
CA LEU A 28 -4.97 9.62 -1.34
C LEU A 28 -5.12 10.91 -2.16
N THR A 29 -6.22 11.64 -1.95
CA THR A 29 -6.43 12.95 -2.56
C THR A 29 -5.44 13.97 -2.00
N GLN A 30 -5.21 14.00 -0.69
CA GLN A 30 -4.26 14.92 -0.06
C GLN A 30 -2.80 14.68 -0.48
N VAL A 31 -2.39 13.42 -0.63
CA VAL A 31 -1.04 13.06 -1.12
C VAL A 31 -0.92 13.10 -2.63
N GLN A 32 -2.01 13.47 -3.34
CA GLN A 32 -2.06 13.57 -4.80
C GLN A 32 -1.66 12.26 -5.49
N TYR A 33 -2.08 11.12 -4.93
CA TYR A 33 -1.64 9.80 -5.40
C TYR A 33 -1.83 9.59 -6.91
N LEU A 34 -3.00 9.98 -7.45
CA LEU A 34 -3.29 9.84 -8.88
C LEU A 34 -2.31 10.60 -9.78
N GLN A 35 -1.81 11.75 -9.34
CA GLN A 35 -0.82 12.52 -10.11
C GLN A 35 0.54 11.83 -10.14
N TRP A 36 0.88 11.13 -9.06
CA TRP A 36 2.16 10.44 -8.92
C TRP A 36 2.13 9.02 -9.43
N ARG A 37 0.96 8.39 -9.55
CA ARG A 37 0.83 6.96 -9.84
C ARG A 37 1.53 6.52 -11.12
N GLU A 38 1.54 7.36 -12.16
CA GLU A 38 2.22 7.09 -13.43
C GLU A 38 3.75 7.33 -13.38
N HIS A 39 4.27 7.78 -12.24
CA HIS A 39 5.67 8.16 -12.06
C HIS A 39 6.45 7.22 -11.12
N PHE A 40 5.84 6.14 -10.66
CA PHE A 40 6.52 5.11 -9.87
C PHE A 40 5.88 3.74 -10.02
N GLU A 41 6.69 2.71 -9.76
CA GLU A 41 6.28 1.32 -9.67
C GLU A 41 6.51 0.78 -8.25
N ALA A 42 6.04 -0.43 -7.97
CA ALA A 42 6.27 -1.07 -6.67
C ALA A 42 7.77 -1.19 -6.32
N ASP A 43 8.63 -1.40 -7.32
CA ASP A 43 10.09 -1.49 -7.12
C ASP A 43 10.71 -0.16 -6.62
N ASP A 44 10.11 0.98 -6.94
CA ASP A 44 10.54 2.27 -6.39
C ASP A 44 10.22 2.38 -4.90
N LEU A 45 9.10 1.79 -4.46
CA LEU A 45 8.71 1.72 -3.06
C LEU A 45 9.55 0.69 -2.30
N LEU A 46 9.95 -0.42 -2.95
CA LEU A 46 10.76 -1.47 -2.34
C LEU A 46 12.03 -0.91 -1.71
N LEU A 47 12.77 -0.06 -2.44
CA LEU A 47 14.01 0.54 -1.93
C LEU A 47 13.79 1.35 -0.64
N LEU A 48 12.61 1.93 -0.46
CA LEU A 48 12.26 2.70 0.74
C LEU A 48 11.78 1.76 1.86
N VAL A 49 10.99 0.74 1.54
CA VAL A 49 10.55 -0.28 2.49
C VAL A 49 11.73 -1.07 3.06
N GLU A 50 12.74 -1.39 2.26
CA GLU A 50 13.96 -2.07 2.71
C GLU A 50 14.80 -1.21 3.67
N ARG A 51 14.77 0.12 3.50
CA ARG A 51 15.45 1.08 4.39
C ARG A 51 14.73 1.27 5.71
N GLU A 52 13.43 0.98 5.75
CA GLU A 52 12.59 1.15 6.93
C GLU A 52 11.74 -0.12 7.17
N PRO A 53 12.32 -1.16 7.79
CA PRO A 53 11.62 -2.42 8.02
C PRO A 53 10.34 -2.29 8.87
N ALA A 54 10.20 -1.20 9.63
CA ALA A 54 8.98 -0.90 10.38
C ALA A 54 7.75 -0.76 9.46
N LEU A 55 7.92 -0.29 8.21
CA LEU A 55 6.86 -0.18 7.22
C LEU A 55 6.24 -1.55 6.89
N VAL A 56 7.04 -2.62 6.88
CA VAL A 56 6.53 -3.99 6.66
C VAL A 56 5.52 -4.34 7.74
N THR A 57 5.89 -4.13 9.00
CA THR A 57 5.03 -4.43 10.15
C THR A 57 3.78 -3.54 10.17
N GLN A 58 3.92 -2.25 9.90
CA GLN A 58 2.80 -1.29 9.87
C GLN A 58 1.77 -1.67 8.81
N TRP A 59 2.22 -1.97 7.58
CA TRP A 59 1.32 -2.34 6.49
C TRP A 59 0.70 -3.73 6.67
N GLN A 60 1.38 -4.67 7.32
CA GLN A 60 0.79 -5.94 7.73
C GLN A 60 -0.31 -5.74 8.77
N ALA A 61 -0.07 -4.91 9.79
CA ALA A 61 -1.08 -4.58 10.80
C ALA A 61 -2.28 -3.86 10.19
N TYR A 62 -2.04 -2.90 9.29
CA TYR A 62 -3.10 -2.24 8.51
C TYR A 62 -3.93 -3.26 7.73
N SER A 63 -3.27 -4.16 6.99
CA SER A 63 -3.96 -5.18 6.20
C SER A 63 -4.82 -6.11 7.05
N GLU A 64 -4.38 -6.44 8.26
CA GLU A 64 -5.10 -7.33 9.17
C GLU A 64 -6.36 -6.67 9.74
N ASP A 65 -6.27 -5.40 10.14
CA ASP A 65 -7.39 -4.61 10.66
C ASP A 65 -8.48 -4.38 9.60
N LYS A 66 -8.07 -4.17 8.34
CA LYS A 66 -8.96 -3.86 7.21
C LYS A 66 -9.74 -5.05 6.65
N ARG A 67 -9.55 -6.27 7.15
CA ARG A 67 -9.96 -7.54 6.49
C ARG A 67 -11.45 -7.69 6.14
N THR A 68 -12.33 -6.80 6.59
CA THR A 68 -13.78 -6.83 6.32
C THR A 68 -14.21 -5.91 5.17
N ALA A 69 -13.35 -5.03 4.65
CA ALA A 69 -13.75 -3.96 3.73
C ALA A 69 -13.48 -4.23 2.23
N GLY A 70 -13.10 -5.45 1.85
CA GLY A 70 -12.73 -5.80 0.47
C GLY A 70 -11.33 -5.31 0.07
N GLY A 71 -10.92 -5.50 -1.19
CA GLY A 71 -9.58 -5.11 -1.68
C GLY A 71 -8.51 -6.18 -1.49
N TRP A 72 -7.28 -5.76 -1.20
CA TRP A 72 -6.12 -6.66 -1.07
C TRP A 72 -5.83 -6.98 0.40
N TYR A 73 -5.20 -8.13 0.62
CA TYR A 73 -4.60 -8.47 1.90
C TYR A 73 -3.13 -8.85 1.73
N LEU A 74 -2.35 -8.54 2.77
CA LEU A 74 -0.96 -8.91 2.93
C LEU A 74 -0.84 -9.83 4.16
N GLN A 75 -0.25 -10.99 3.97
CA GLN A 75 0.11 -11.90 5.06
C GLN A 75 1.57 -12.33 4.88
N HIS A 76 2.45 -11.72 5.66
CA HIS A 76 3.89 -11.92 5.56
C HIS A 76 4.43 -11.61 4.16
N ASP A 77 4.78 -12.63 3.38
CA ASP A 77 5.29 -12.56 2.01
C ASP A 77 4.21 -12.93 0.96
N VAL A 78 2.95 -13.07 1.37
CA VAL A 78 1.83 -13.48 0.53
C VAL A 78 0.85 -12.33 0.35
N LEU A 79 0.53 -12.05 -0.92
CA LEU A 79 -0.56 -11.17 -1.33
C LEU A 79 -1.76 -11.99 -1.77
N GLY A 80 -2.95 -11.50 -1.46
CA GLY A 80 -4.17 -12.00 -2.09
C GLY A 80 -5.25 -10.95 -2.13
N ARG A 81 -6.38 -11.32 -2.73
CA ARG A 81 -7.53 -10.44 -2.89
C ARG A 81 -8.73 -11.01 -2.15
N LEU A 82 -9.42 -10.19 -1.36
CA LEU A 82 -10.48 -10.65 -0.46
C LEU A 82 -11.73 -11.17 -1.22
N ASP A 83 -12.01 -10.63 -2.40
CA ASP A 83 -13.11 -11.07 -3.28
C ASP A 83 -12.74 -12.25 -4.20
N ARG A 84 -11.46 -12.62 -4.28
CA ARG A 84 -10.94 -13.73 -5.08
C ARG A 84 -9.98 -14.58 -4.27
N MET A 85 -10.53 -15.30 -3.28
CA MET A 85 -9.74 -16.08 -2.30
C MET A 85 -8.77 -17.11 -2.90
N ALA A 86 -8.95 -17.50 -4.17
CA ALA A 86 -8.07 -18.43 -4.88
C ALA A 86 -6.78 -17.79 -5.43
N SER A 87 -6.72 -16.47 -5.64
CA SER A 87 -5.51 -15.81 -6.14
C SER A 87 -4.60 -15.42 -4.98
N ARG A 88 -3.56 -16.23 -4.76
CA ARG A 88 -2.47 -15.94 -3.82
C ARG A 88 -1.16 -15.84 -4.57
N GLU A 89 -0.46 -14.74 -4.38
CA GLU A 89 0.86 -14.48 -4.97
C GLU A 89 1.88 -14.43 -3.84
N ARG A 90 2.91 -15.27 -3.93
CA ARG A 90 4.02 -15.28 -2.96
C ARG A 90 5.19 -14.53 -3.57
N TRP A 91 5.79 -13.65 -2.77
CA TRP A 91 6.98 -12.88 -3.13
C TRP A 91 8.23 -13.45 -2.47
N PRO A 92 9.43 -13.22 -3.03
CA PRO A 92 10.68 -13.72 -2.45
C PRO A 92 10.98 -13.13 -1.06
N THR A 93 10.51 -11.92 -0.76
CA THR A 93 10.72 -11.26 0.53
C THR A 93 9.45 -10.56 1.04
N PRO A 94 9.31 -10.38 2.37
CA PRO A 94 8.23 -9.57 2.93
C PRO A 94 8.23 -8.12 2.44
N ALA A 95 9.41 -7.52 2.23
CA ALA A 95 9.53 -6.15 1.73
C ALA A 95 8.95 -6.00 0.31
N GLN A 96 9.23 -6.97 -0.57
CA GLN A 96 8.63 -7.01 -1.91
C GLN A 96 7.11 -7.19 -1.85
N ALA A 97 6.63 -8.12 -1.02
CA ALA A 97 5.20 -8.28 -0.82
C ALA A 97 4.56 -6.96 -0.33
N THR A 98 5.16 -6.29 0.65
CA THR A 98 4.68 -5.00 1.16
C THR A 98 4.66 -3.93 0.08
N ALA A 99 5.71 -3.76 -0.71
CA ALA A 99 5.74 -2.75 -1.77
C ALA A 99 4.65 -2.97 -2.82
N HIS A 100 4.47 -4.21 -3.27
CA HIS A 100 3.39 -4.57 -4.21
C HIS A 100 2.01 -4.47 -3.58
N TYR A 101 1.88 -4.80 -2.30
CA TYR A 101 0.64 -4.61 -1.54
C TYR A 101 0.20 -3.16 -1.56
N ILE A 102 1.09 -2.25 -1.18
CA ILE A 102 0.80 -0.82 -1.10
C ILE A 102 0.24 -0.32 -2.42
N VAL A 103 0.94 -0.55 -3.54
CA VAL A 103 0.48 -0.05 -4.85
C VAL A 103 -0.91 -0.60 -5.20
N ARG A 104 -1.13 -1.91 -5.08
CA ARG A 104 -2.39 -2.55 -5.45
C ARG A 104 -3.55 -2.12 -4.55
N GLU A 105 -3.28 -1.95 -3.27
CA GLU A 105 -4.25 -1.51 -2.28
C GLU A 105 -4.63 -0.04 -2.50
N LEU A 106 -3.64 0.83 -2.72
CA LEU A 106 -3.90 2.24 -3.01
C LEU A 106 -4.59 2.41 -4.37
N ASP A 107 -4.23 1.62 -5.39
CA ASP A 107 -4.93 1.58 -6.68
C ASP A 107 -6.40 1.16 -6.52
N PHE A 108 -6.68 0.16 -5.68
CA PHE A 108 -8.06 -0.23 -5.35
C PHE A 108 -8.85 0.93 -4.75
N TRP A 109 -8.30 1.63 -3.76
CA TRP A 109 -8.99 2.76 -3.12
C TRP A 109 -9.12 3.99 -4.02
N ALA A 110 -8.15 4.19 -4.91
CA ALA A 110 -8.16 5.25 -5.93
C ALA A 110 -9.15 4.96 -7.07
N GLY A 111 -9.71 3.74 -7.16
CA GLY A 111 -10.59 3.33 -8.25
C GLY A 111 -9.85 2.97 -9.54
N LEU A 112 -8.55 2.69 -9.46
CA LEU A 112 -7.71 2.20 -10.55
C LEU A 112 -7.63 0.66 -10.58
N GLY A 113 -7.89 0.00 -9.45
CA GLY A 113 -7.94 -1.45 -9.33
C GLY A 113 -9.34 -1.99 -9.59
N GLY A 114 -9.53 -2.70 -10.71
CA GLY A 114 -10.73 -3.49 -11.00
C GLY A 114 -10.70 -4.86 -10.35
#